data_AF-A0A1Q9RVM7-F1
#
_entry.id   AF-A0A1Q9RVM7-F1
#
_cell.length_a   1.000
_cell.length_b   1.000
_cell.length_c   1.000
_cell.angle_alpha   90.00
_cell.angle_beta   90.00
_cell.angle_gamma   90.00
#
_symmetry.space_group_name_H-M   'P 1'
#
loop_
_entity.id
_entity.type
_entity.pdbx_description
1 polymer ?
#
loop_
_entity_poly.entity_id
_entity_poly.type
_entity_poly.pdbx_seq_one_letter_code
_entity_poly.pdbx_strand_id
1 'polypeptide(L)'
;MDELLVGIAALAVGAVPAAVSASVALTAPAWSGHPIAVDARTARLEALQRRTAVGPGPDAVRARHAVESPDLRAERRWRRFARAAIGAGCSRSVPYRCSCVAAPRSAC
;
A
#
# COMPACT_ATOMS: atom_id res chain seq x y z
N MET A 1 -6.06 5.67 -16.38
CA MET A 1 -5.74 5.95 -14.95
C MET A 1 -4.94 4.81 -14.37
N ASP A 2 -5.35 3.57 -14.64
CA ASP A 2 -4.70 2.38 -14.13
C ASP A 2 -3.23 2.29 -14.54
N GLU A 3 -2.91 2.59 -15.81
CA GLU A 3 -1.52 2.63 -16.32
C GLU A 3 -0.61 3.60 -15.56
N LEU A 4 -1.15 4.77 -15.16
CA LEU A 4 -0.40 5.74 -14.36
C LEU A 4 -0.08 5.18 -12.97
N LEU A 5 -1.07 4.58 -12.30
CA LEU A 5 -0.87 4.01 -10.97
C LEU A 5 0.03 2.77 -11.01
N VAL A 6 -0.03 1.97 -12.08
CA VAL A 6 0.94 0.89 -12.34
C VAL A 6 2.33 1.47 -12.48
N GLY A 7 2.49 2.54 -13.28
CA GLY A 7 3.76 3.25 -13.44
C GLY A 7 4.31 3.79 -12.12
N ILE A 8 3.48 4.42 -11.29
CA ILE A 8 3.86 4.91 -9.95
C ILE A 8 4.33 3.75 -9.06
N ALA A 9 3.58 2.65 -9.03
CA ALA A 9 3.93 1.49 -8.21
C ALA A 9 5.24 0.84 -8.70
N ALA A 10 5.46 0.76 -10.02
CA ALA A 10 6.70 0.26 -10.60
C ALA A 10 7.91 1.17 -10.27
N LEU A 11 7.73 2.49 -10.36
CA LEU A 11 8.74 3.47 -9.97
C LEU A 11 9.10 3.35 -8.48
N ALA A 12 8.11 3.11 -7.61
CA ALA A 12 8.35 2.90 -6.18
C ALA A 12 9.24 1.67 -5.91
N VAL A 13 9.04 0.56 -6.64
CA VAL A 13 9.92 -0.62 -6.54
C VAL A 13 11.34 -0.28 -6.97
N GLY A 14 11.52 0.48 -8.06
CA GLY A 14 12.85 0.88 -8.54
C GLY A 14 13.56 1.89 -7.64
N ALA A 15 12.81 2.73 -6.92
CA ALA A 15 13.37 3.80 -6.10
C ALA A 15 13.70 3.38 -4.66
N VAL A 16 13.00 2.38 -4.11
CA VAL A 16 13.17 1.96 -2.71
C VAL A 16 14.14 0.77 -2.62
N PRO A 17 15.31 0.92 -1.97
CA PRO A 17 16.26 -0.18 -1.82
C PRO A 17 15.63 -1.41 -1.16
N ALA A 18 15.90 -2.59 -1.73
CA ALA A 18 15.37 -3.88 -1.30
C ALA A 18 13.83 -4.03 -1.37
N ALA A 19 13.12 -3.10 -2.03
CA ALA A 19 11.71 -3.30 -2.33
C ALA A 19 11.54 -4.43 -3.33
N VAL A 20 10.78 -5.46 -2.92
CA VAL A 20 10.48 -6.62 -3.76
C VAL A 20 9.15 -6.49 -4.50
N SER A 21 8.32 -5.51 -4.10
CA SER A 21 7.00 -5.24 -4.67
C SER A 21 6.40 -3.95 -4.12
N ALA A 22 5.41 -3.39 -4.81
CA ALA A 22 4.64 -2.22 -4.37
C ALA A 22 3.18 -2.28 -4.86
N SER A 23 2.32 -1.50 -4.20
CA SER A 23 0.96 -1.23 -4.69
C SER A 23 0.50 0.16 -4.28
N VAL A 24 -0.52 0.65 -5.00
CA VAL A 24 -1.21 1.90 -4.72
C VAL A 24 -2.68 1.58 -4.50
N ALA A 25 -3.22 1.96 -3.35
CA ALA A 25 -4.64 1.86 -3.05
C ALA A 25 -5.27 3.25 -3.04
N LEU A 26 -6.26 3.48 -3.90
CA LEU A 26 -7.04 4.71 -3.89
C LEU A 26 -8.13 4.63 -2.81
N THR A 27 -8.24 5.69 -2.01
CA THR A 27 -9.17 5.77 -0.86
C THR A 27 -10.31 6.75 -1.08
N ALA A 28 -10.31 7.49 -2.19
CA ALA A 28 -11.39 8.40 -2.54
C ALA A 28 -12.65 7.63 -2.94
N PRO A 29 -13.86 8.04 -2.51
CA PRO A 29 -15.11 7.32 -2.80
C PRO A 29 -15.35 7.08 -4.30
N ALA A 30 -15.00 8.04 -5.14
CA ALA A 30 -15.14 7.95 -6.60
C ALA A 30 -14.16 6.93 -7.25
N TRP A 31 -13.17 6.45 -6.50
CA TRP A 31 -12.05 5.67 -7.02
C TRP A 31 -11.71 4.43 -6.17
N SER A 32 -12.55 4.07 -5.19
CA SER A 32 -12.29 3.00 -4.22
C SER A 32 -12.43 1.58 -4.79
N GLY A 33 -12.39 1.43 -6.11
CA GLY A 33 -12.71 0.19 -6.83
C GLY A 33 -11.69 -0.91 -6.55
N HIS A 34 -10.43 -0.71 -6.92
CA HIS A 34 -9.38 -1.71 -6.74
C HIS A 34 -8.01 -1.05 -6.54
N PRO A 35 -7.14 -1.60 -5.70
CA PRO A 35 -5.75 -1.19 -5.64
C PRO A 35 -5.08 -1.61 -6.94
N ILE A 36 -3.99 -0.96 -7.24
CA ILE A 36 -3.11 -1.34 -8.32
C ILE A 36 -1.86 -1.93 -7.70
N ALA A 37 -1.61 -3.20 -7.99
CA ALA A 37 -0.44 -3.92 -7.53
C ALA A 37 0.44 -4.27 -8.72
N VAL A 38 1.76 -4.14 -8.54
CA VAL A 38 2.74 -4.45 -9.60
C VAL A 38 2.87 -5.95 -9.88
N ASP A 39 2.46 -6.80 -8.93
CA ASP A 39 2.53 -8.25 -9.06
C ASP A 39 1.41 -8.97 -8.29
N ALA A 40 1.27 -10.27 -8.56
CA ALA A 40 0.27 -11.13 -7.95
C ALA A 40 0.42 -11.26 -6.42
N ARG A 41 1.65 -11.14 -5.90
CA ARG A 41 1.93 -11.19 -4.46
C ARG A 41 1.26 -10.01 -3.77
N THR A 42 1.53 -8.80 -4.24
CA THR A 42 1.00 -7.60 -3.59
C THR A 42 -0.49 -7.46 -3.87
N ALA A 43 -1.00 -7.92 -5.03
CA ALA A 43 -2.43 -8.01 -5.27
C ALA A 43 -3.14 -8.87 -4.20
N ARG A 44 -2.56 -10.02 -3.84
CA ARG A 44 -3.10 -10.91 -2.79
C ARG A 44 -3.06 -10.26 -1.40
N LEU A 45 -1.96 -9.57 -1.06
CA LEU A 45 -1.79 -8.89 0.23
C LEU A 45 -2.77 -7.72 0.37
N GLU A 46 -2.93 -6.92 -0.68
CA GLU A 46 -3.90 -5.85 -0.75
C GLU A 46 -5.34 -6.35 -0.60
N ALA A 47 -5.69 -7.44 -1.30
CA ALA A 47 -6.99 -8.06 -1.17
C ALA A 47 -7.27 -8.56 0.27
N LEU A 48 -6.24 -9.04 0.97
CA LEU A 48 -6.35 -9.44 2.38
C LEU A 48 -6.65 -8.24 3.29
N GLN A 49 -5.95 -7.13 3.10
CA GLN A 49 -6.18 -5.90 3.87
C GLN A 49 -7.58 -5.36 3.66
N ARG A 50 -8.05 -5.32 2.40
CA ARG A 50 -9.42 -4.89 2.10
C ARG A 50 -10.48 -5.76 2.75
N ARG A 51 -10.39 -7.08 2.60
CA ARG A 51 -11.39 -8.00 3.14
C ARG A 51 -11.49 -7.96 4.66
N THR A 52 -10.38 -7.65 5.34
CA THR A 52 -10.32 -7.68 6.80
C THR A 52 -10.36 -6.30 7.44
N ALA A 53 -10.20 -5.23 6.65
CA ALA A 53 -9.93 -3.87 7.10
C ALA A 53 -8.76 -3.76 8.10
N VAL A 54 -7.89 -4.78 8.12
CA VAL A 54 -6.76 -4.93 9.05
C VAL A 54 -5.47 -5.10 8.25
N GLY A 55 -4.47 -4.32 8.60
CA GLY A 55 -3.17 -4.33 7.95
C GLY A 55 -2.57 -2.93 7.89
N PRO A 56 -1.36 -2.82 7.38
CA PRO A 56 -0.57 -1.62 7.51
C PRO A 56 -1.12 -0.51 6.61
N GLY A 57 -1.72 -0.84 5.46
CA GLY A 57 -2.37 0.10 4.56
C GLY A 57 -3.58 0.79 5.21
N PRO A 58 -4.59 0.04 5.68
CA PRO A 58 -5.69 0.60 6.46
C PRO A 58 -5.23 1.44 7.66
N ASP A 59 -4.19 1.00 8.36
CA ASP A 59 -3.66 1.75 9.50
C ASP A 59 -2.96 3.05 9.07
N ALA A 60 -2.17 3.05 7.98
CA ALA A 60 -1.57 4.26 7.42
C ALA A 60 -2.64 5.27 6.95
N VAL A 61 -3.74 4.77 6.38
CA VAL A 61 -4.89 5.61 6.00
C VAL A 61 -5.51 6.29 7.22
N ARG A 62 -5.75 5.54 8.31
CA ARG A 62 -6.33 6.06 9.55
C ARG A 62 -5.40 7.03 10.27
N ALA A 63 -4.13 6.66 10.37
CA ALA A 63 -3.14 7.35 11.17
C ALA A 63 -2.57 8.62 10.48
N ARG A 64 -2.78 8.75 9.17
CA ARG A 64 -2.28 9.85 8.32
C ARG A 64 -0.76 10.02 8.33
N HIS A 65 -0.03 8.95 8.62
CA HIS A 65 1.44 8.88 8.55
C HIS A 65 1.86 7.47 8.10
N ALA A 66 3.15 7.30 7.80
CA ALA A 66 3.72 6.01 7.42
C ALA A 66 3.62 5.02 8.60
N VAL A 67 3.12 3.81 8.34
CA VAL A 67 3.06 2.75 9.36
C VAL A 67 4.07 1.70 9.00
N GLU A 68 5.19 1.66 9.72
CA GLU A 68 6.25 0.69 9.45
C GLU A 68 6.09 -0.62 10.23
N SER A 69 6.52 -1.71 9.61
CA SER A 69 6.93 -2.94 10.30
C SER A 69 8.30 -3.36 9.78
N PRO A 70 9.39 -3.08 10.52
CA PRO A 70 10.75 -3.44 10.10
C PRO A 70 10.97 -4.96 10.04
N ASP A 71 10.24 -5.73 10.85
CA ASP A 71 10.24 -7.19 10.83
C ASP A 71 8.83 -7.75 10.99
N LEU A 72 8.30 -8.32 9.91
CA LEU A 72 6.98 -8.96 9.90
C LEU A 72 6.93 -10.22 10.77
N ARG A 73 8.07 -10.84 11.12
CA ARG A 73 8.09 -12.02 12.00
C ARG A 73 7.75 -11.65 13.45
N ALA A 74 8.16 -10.46 13.88
CA ALA A 74 7.86 -9.92 15.21
C ALA A 74 6.49 -9.23 15.29
N GLU A 75 5.78 -9.09 14.17
CA GLU A 75 4.60 -8.24 14.09
C GLU A 75 3.37 -8.85 14.78
N ARG A 76 2.75 -8.05 15.67
CA ARG A 76 1.62 -8.46 16.52
C ARG A 76 0.31 -7.77 16.18
N ARG A 77 0.30 -6.57 15.59
CA ARG A 77 -0.93 -5.82 15.30
C ARG A 77 -1.70 -6.43 14.11
N TRP A 78 -0.99 -7.09 13.20
CA TRP A 78 -1.51 -7.59 11.92
C TRP A 78 -1.02 -9.01 11.60
N ARG A 79 -1.10 -9.91 12.60
CA ARG A 79 -0.57 -11.29 12.52
C ARG A 79 -0.98 -12.05 11.25
N ARG A 80 -2.24 -11.90 10.81
CA ARG A 80 -2.74 -12.59 9.61
C ARG A 80 -2.08 -12.07 8.33
N PHE A 81 -1.94 -10.74 8.21
CA PHE A 81 -1.22 -10.16 7.08
C PHE A 81 0.26 -10.51 7.15
N ALA A 82 0.90 -10.36 8.31
CA ALA A 82 2.32 -10.62 8.47
C ALA A 82 2.69 -12.05 8.04
N ARG A 83 1.90 -13.05 8.46
CA ARG A 83 2.05 -14.44 7.98
C ARG A 83 1.91 -14.58 6.47
N ALA A 84 0.90 -13.93 5.87
CA ALA A 84 0.69 -13.98 4.42
C ALA A 84 1.83 -13.30 3.65
N ALA A 85 2.35 -12.18 4.16
CA ALA A 85 3.45 -11.45 3.56
C ALA A 85 4.78 -12.21 3.65
N ILE A 86 5.08 -12.82 4.80
CA ILE A 86 6.23 -13.71 4.97
C ILE A 86 6.13 -14.89 4.00
N GLY A 87 4.96 -15.55 3.93
CA GLY A 87 4.72 -16.65 3.00
C GLY A 87 4.85 -16.26 1.53
N ALA A 88 4.76 -14.97 1.21
CA ALA A 88 5.00 -14.45 -0.12
C ALA A 88 6.44 -13.94 -0.34
N GLY A 89 7.31 -13.97 0.67
CA GLY A 89 8.71 -13.52 0.59
C GLY A 89 8.97 -12.08 1.02
N CYS A 90 8.01 -11.41 1.66
CA CYS A 90 8.21 -10.08 2.25
C CYS A 90 8.59 -10.20 3.74
N SER A 91 9.70 -9.57 4.12
CA SER A 91 10.16 -9.50 5.52
C SER A 91 9.83 -8.17 6.20
N ARG A 92 9.67 -7.09 5.43
CA ARG A 92 9.36 -5.73 5.87
C ARG A 92 8.17 -5.17 5.08
N SER A 93 7.44 -4.22 5.65
CA SER A 93 6.42 -3.46 4.93
C SER A 93 6.31 -2.03 5.46
N VAL A 94 6.17 -1.09 4.53
CA VAL A 94 6.11 0.36 4.79
C VAL A 94 5.10 1.02 3.85
N PRO A 95 3.81 1.08 4.21
CA PRO A 95 2.83 1.91 3.53
C PRO A 95 2.97 3.39 3.90
N TYR A 96 2.78 4.22 2.88
CA TYR A 96 2.64 5.66 3.00
C TYR A 96 1.24 6.07 2.56
N ARG A 97 0.66 7.02 3.28
CA ARG A 97 -0.55 7.72 2.80
C ARG A 97 -0.11 8.94 2.01
N CYS A 98 -0.34 8.91 0.69
CA CYS A 98 -0.20 10.09 -0.16
C CYS A 98 -1.54 10.81 -0.25
N SER A 99 -1.54 12.14 -0.08
CA SER A 99 -2.71 12.97 -0.33
C SER A 99 -2.39 13.98 -1.42
N CYS A 100 -3.19 13.99 -2.47
CA CYS A 100 -3.17 15.08 -3.44
C CYS A 100 -3.85 16.29 -2.79
N VAL A 101 -3.15 17.42 -2.72
CA VAL A 101 -3.78 18.70 -2.45
C VAL A 101 -4.24 19.24 -3.81
N ALA A 102 -5.53 19.56 -3.94
CA ALA A 102 -5.99 20.25 -5.13
C ALA A 102 -5.24 21.58 -5.22
N ALA A 103 -4.60 21.86 -6.37
CA ALA A 103 -4.03 23.17 -6.60
C ALA A 103 -5.14 24.22 -6.37
N PRO A 104 -4.84 25.36 -5.71
CA PRO A 104 -5.82 26.43 -5.62
C PRO A 104 -6.26 26.74 -7.05
N ARG A 105 -7.58 26.75 -7.29
CA ARG A 105 -8.10 27.22 -8.57
C ARG A 105 -7.61 28.66 -8.66
N SER A 106 -6.71 28.96 -9.59
CA SER A 106 -6.40 30.35 -9.91
C SER A 106 -7.73 31.01 -10.21
N ALA A 107 -8.09 32.00 -9.39
CA ALA A 107 -9.14 32.91 -9.76
C ALA A 107 -8.60 33.77 -10.93
N CYS A 108 -9.45 33.96 -11.93
CA CYS A 108 -9.24 34.63 -13.22
C CYS A 108 -8.75 33.73 -14.35
#